data_AF-A0A356TAG4-F1
#
_entry.id   AF-A0A356TAG4-F1
#
_cell.length_a   1.000
_cell.length_b   1.000
_cell.length_c   1.000
_cell.angle_alpha   90.00
_cell.angle_beta   90.00
_cell.angle_gamma   90.00
#
_symmetry.space_group_name_H-M   'P 1'
#
loop_
_entity.id
_entity.type
_entity.pdbx_description
1 polymer ?
#
loop_
_entity_poly.entity_id
_entity_poly.type
_entity_poly.pdbx_seq_one_letter_code
_entity_poly.pdbx_strand_id
1 'polypeptide(L)'
;PRAIELPIPMASRRTLDFSFSGLKTAVARHVEAHGVPEDEAGMADLCASFQRSVTRVLARKAVHACVQRGIPRLVLGGGVAANRGLRETTRRLAAKHDVALFVPPLASCTDNAAMIAYAGALRLAAGERDDLTLSAYSRSPDVRRGKFPKRRTRP
;
A
#
# COMPACT_ATOMS: atom_id res chain seq x y z
N PRO A 1 7.85 -19.34 -4.27
CA PRO A 1 7.79 -18.16 -3.36
C PRO A 1 8.00 -18.46 -1.86
N ARG A 2 8.38 -19.68 -1.45
CA ARG A 2 8.67 -20.03 -0.05
C ARG A 2 10.06 -20.66 0.11
N ALA A 3 10.91 -20.54 -0.91
CA ALA A 3 12.24 -21.13 -0.90
C ALA A 3 13.13 -20.53 0.19
N ILE A 4 12.94 -19.23 0.50
CA ILE A 4 13.71 -18.53 1.52
C ILE A 4 12.76 -17.98 2.59
N GLU A 5 13.02 -18.32 3.85
CA GLU A 5 12.28 -17.80 4.99
C GLU A 5 12.72 -16.37 5.32
N LEU A 6 11.97 -15.40 4.81
CA LEU A 6 12.13 -13.99 5.14
C LEU A 6 11.12 -13.57 6.22
N PRO A 7 11.52 -12.67 7.15
CA PRO A 7 10.62 -12.20 8.20
C PRO A 7 9.41 -11.47 7.61
N ILE A 8 8.29 -11.57 8.31
CA ILE A 8 7.13 -10.71 8.05
C ILE A 8 7.28 -9.49 8.96
N PRO A 9 7.56 -8.30 8.41
CA PRO A 9 7.80 -7.14 9.25
C PRO A 9 6.57 -6.76 10.07
N MET A 10 6.78 -6.38 11.33
CA MET A 10 5.70 -5.93 12.23
C MET A 10 4.46 -6.84 12.21
N ALA A 11 4.68 -8.16 12.26
CA ALA A 11 3.64 -9.19 12.10
C ALA A 11 2.53 -9.16 13.17
N SER A 12 2.74 -8.45 14.28
CA SER A 12 1.74 -8.24 15.33
C SER A 12 0.50 -7.53 14.79
N ARG A 13 -0.69 -8.04 15.14
CA ARG A 13 -1.98 -7.39 14.87
C ARG A 13 -2.23 -6.15 15.74
N ARG A 14 -1.41 -5.90 16.77
CA ARG A 14 -1.58 -4.77 17.71
C ARG A 14 -1.29 -3.40 17.09
N THR A 15 -0.63 -3.35 15.93
CA THR A 15 -0.28 -2.12 15.22
C THR A 15 -0.63 -2.24 13.75
N LEU A 16 -1.09 -1.13 13.17
CA LEU A 16 -1.29 -0.97 11.73
C LEU A 16 -0.10 -0.31 11.03
N ASP A 17 0.96 0.03 11.77
CA ASP A 17 2.18 0.60 11.23
C ASP A 17 2.97 -0.43 10.42
N PHE A 18 3.77 0.08 9.48
CA PHE A 18 4.63 -0.73 8.61
C PHE A 18 6.11 -0.43 8.88
N SER A 19 6.95 -1.43 8.71
CA SER A 19 8.41 -1.28 8.64
C SER A 19 8.93 -2.25 7.58
N PHE A 20 9.86 -1.82 6.74
CA PHE A 20 10.43 -2.68 5.70
C PHE A 20 11.96 -2.73 5.75
N SER A 21 12.60 -1.91 6.60
CA SER A 21 14.05 -1.86 6.74
C SER A 21 14.63 -3.22 7.15
N GLY A 22 14.01 -3.88 8.13
CA GLY A 22 14.43 -5.21 8.56
C GLY A 22 14.33 -6.28 7.48
N LEU A 23 13.42 -6.13 6.50
CA LEU A 23 13.29 -7.05 5.38
C LEU A 23 14.45 -6.90 4.39
N LYS A 24 14.89 -5.66 4.11
CA LYS A 24 16.10 -5.40 3.32
C LYS A 24 17.32 -6.06 3.98
N THR A 25 17.49 -5.86 5.29
CA THR A 25 18.60 -6.45 6.05
C THR A 25 18.57 -7.97 6.02
N ALA A 26 17.39 -8.59 6.14
CA ALA A 26 17.25 -10.05 6.07
C ALA A 26 17.66 -10.60 4.70
N VAL A 27 17.27 -9.93 3.60
CA VAL A 27 17.69 -10.30 2.25
C VAL A 27 19.20 -10.14 2.08
N ALA A 28 19.77 -9.01 2.52
CA ALA A 28 21.22 -8.77 2.43
C ALA A 28 22.01 -9.86 3.16
N ARG A 29 21.62 -10.20 4.40
CA ARG A 29 22.26 -11.28 5.18
C ARG A 29 22.12 -12.65 4.52
N HIS A 30 20.98 -12.92 3.88
CA HIS A 30 20.80 -14.18 3.15
C HIS A 30 21.79 -14.28 1.99
N VAL A 31 21.93 -13.20 1.21
CA VAL A 31 22.87 -13.12 0.08
C VAL A 31 24.33 -13.16 0.55
N GLU A 32 24.67 -12.49 1.65
CA GLU A 32 26.03 -12.56 2.25
C GLU A 32 26.39 -13.99 2.65
N ALA A 33 25.43 -14.76 3.17
CA ALA A 33 25.66 -16.12 3.66
C ALA A 33 25.67 -17.20 2.56
N HIS A 34 24.92 -17.00 1.47
CA HIS A 34 24.71 -18.04 0.44
C HIS A 34 25.21 -17.63 -0.95
N GLY A 35 25.74 -16.42 -1.10
CA GLY A 35 26.05 -15.82 -2.39
C GLY A 35 24.82 -15.22 -3.08
N VAL A 36 25.07 -14.45 -4.13
CA VAL A 36 24.02 -14.04 -5.06
C VAL A 36 23.69 -15.26 -5.93
N PRO A 37 22.41 -15.65 -6.09
CA PRO A 37 22.05 -16.74 -6.99
C PRO A 37 22.56 -16.46 -8.41
N GLU A 38 23.29 -17.42 -8.98
CA GLU A 38 23.89 -17.30 -10.31
C GLU A 38 22.92 -17.73 -11.43
N ASP A 39 21.90 -18.52 -11.09
CA ASP A 39 20.88 -18.99 -12.02
C ASP A 39 19.56 -18.22 -11.91
N GLU A 40 18.76 -18.27 -12.97
CA GLU A 40 17.46 -17.60 -13.02
C GLU A 40 16.49 -18.16 -11.99
N ALA A 41 16.57 -19.48 -11.71
CA ALA A 41 15.67 -20.16 -10.79
C ALA A 41 15.88 -19.68 -9.35
N GLY A 42 17.12 -19.66 -8.87
CA GLY A 42 17.47 -19.18 -7.54
C GLY A 42 17.19 -17.69 -7.37
N MET A 43 17.47 -16.88 -8.39
CA MET A 43 17.12 -15.46 -8.38
C MET A 43 15.60 -15.25 -8.29
N ALA A 44 14.83 -16.01 -9.09
CA ALA A 44 13.37 -15.98 -9.03
C ALA A 44 12.84 -16.38 -7.66
N ASP A 45 13.45 -17.37 -7.00
CA ASP A 45 13.05 -17.81 -5.67
C ASP A 45 13.34 -16.78 -4.58
N LEU A 46 14.48 -16.08 -4.65
CA LEU A 46 14.80 -14.94 -3.78
C LEU A 46 13.78 -13.81 -3.97
N CYS A 47 13.54 -13.38 -5.21
CA CYS A 47 12.58 -12.34 -5.53
C CYS A 47 11.15 -12.71 -5.10
N ALA A 48 10.72 -13.94 -5.35
CA ALA A 48 9.39 -14.41 -5.01
C ALA A 48 9.19 -14.52 -3.49
N SER A 49 10.23 -14.94 -2.75
CA SER A 49 10.21 -14.99 -1.29
C SER A 49 10.12 -13.59 -0.67
N PHE A 50 10.88 -12.63 -1.21
CA PHE A 50 10.79 -11.21 -0.81
C PHE A 50 9.42 -10.62 -1.10
N GLN A 51 8.92 -10.78 -2.34
CA GLN A 51 7.61 -10.28 -2.75
C GLN A 51 6.50 -10.87 -1.86
N ARG A 52 6.56 -12.16 -1.53
CA ARG A 52 5.59 -12.79 -0.62
C ARG A 52 5.56 -12.10 0.74
N SER A 53 6.70 -11.79 1.34
CA SER A 53 6.75 -11.12 2.66
C SER A 53 6.16 -9.71 2.60
N VAL A 54 6.51 -8.90 1.59
CA VAL A 54 5.96 -7.55 1.37
C VAL A 54 4.45 -7.59 1.15
N THR A 55 3.99 -8.39 0.20
CA THR A 55 2.57 -8.45 -0.17
C THR A 55 1.70 -8.96 0.97
N ARG A 56 2.20 -9.93 1.74
CA ARG A 56 1.49 -10.49 2.89
C ARG A 56 1.34 -9.49 4.02
N VAL A 57 2.35 -8.69 4.34
CA VAL A 57 2.21 -7.68 5.41
C VAL A 57 1.25 -6.56 5.00
N LEU A 58 1.36 -6.06 3.76
CA LEU A 58 0.47 -5.04 3.21
C LEU A 58 -0.99 -5.49 3.24
N ALA A 59 -1.28 -6.64 2.64
CA ALA A 59 -2.65 -7.16 2.54
C ALA A 59 -3.26 -7.47 3.92
N ARG A 60 -2.48 -8.08 4.83
CA ARG A 60 -2.97 -8.42 6.18
C ARG A 60 -3.32 -7.18 6.98
N LYS A 61 -2.46 -6.17 7.01
CA LYS A 61 -2.72 -4.94 7.78
C LYS A 61 -3.86 -4.13 7.18
N ALA A 62 -3.95 -4.05 5.85
CA ALA A 62 -5.05 -3.37 5.17
C ALA A 62 -6.41 -4.00 5.50
N VAL A 63 -6.54 -5.33 5.34
CA VAL A 63 -7.79 -6.04 5.66
C VAL A 63 -8.07 -6.02 7.17
N HIS A 64 -7.04 -6.15 8.01
CA HIS A 64 -7.21 -6.03 9.46
C HIS A 64 -7.73 -4.66 9.89
N ALA A 65 -7.24 -3.57 9.26
CA ALA A 65 -7.75 -2.23 9.51
C ALA A 65 -9.23 -2.11 9.17
N CYS A 66 -9.68 -2.69 8.05
CA CYS A 66 -11.09 -2.75 7.67
C CYS A 66 -11.93 -3.46 8.74
N VAL A 67 -11.50 -4.66 9.16
CA VAL A 67 -12.20 -5.45 10.19
C VAL A 67 -12.25 -4.70 11.53
N GLN A 68 -11.12 -4.18 11.99
CA GLN A 68 -11.03 -3.45 13.27
C GLN A 68 -11.91 -2.20 13.29
N ARG A 69 -12.15 -1.58 12.14
CA ARG A 69 -12.94 -0.34 12.02
C ARG A 69 -14.36 -0.56 11.50
N GLY A 70 -14.77 -1.80 11.24
CA GLY A 70 -16.08 -2.10 10.64
C GLY A 70 -16.27 -1.49 9.24
N ILE A 71 -15.18 -1.30 8.48
CA ILE A 71 -15.24 -0.71 7.14
C ILE A 71 -15.39 -1.85 6.11
N PRO A 72 -16.49 -1.90 5.34
CA PRO A 72 -16.80 -3.03 4.45
C PRO A 72 -16.06 -2.96 3.10
N ARG A 73 -15.28 -1.91 2.85
CA ARG A 73 -14.69 -1.61 1.55
C ARG A 73 -13.22 -1.25 1.69
N LEU A 74 -12.38 -1.85 0.86
CA LEU A 74 -10.95 -1.57 0.77
C LEU A 74 -10.60 -1.10 -0.64
N VAL A 75 -9.94 0.04 -0.76
CA VAL A 75 -9.37 0.51 -2.02
C VAL A 75 -7.86 0.26 -2.01
N LEU A 76 -7.35 -0.40 -3.05
CA LEU A 76 -5.93 -0.66 -3.23
C LEU A 76 -5.37 0.16 -4.40
N GLY A 77 -4.81 1.34 -4.11
CA GLY A 77 -4.21 2.25 -5.08
C GLY A 77 -2.70 2.46 -4.88
N GLY A 78 -2.09 3.30 -5.73
CA GLY A 78 -0.65 3.59 -5.72
C GLY A 78 0.18 2.63 -6.58
N GLY A 79 1.43 3.00 -6.90
CA GLY A 79 2.28 2.24 -7.84
C GLY A 79 2.47 0.78 -7.46
N VAL A 80 2.64 0.47 -6.16
CA VAL A 80 2.79 -0.91 -5.66
C VAL A 80 1.51 -1.75 -5.88
N ALA A 81 0.34 -1.12 -5.99
CA ALA A 81 -0.91 -1.82 -6.33
C ALA A 81 -0.88 -2.42 -7.74
N ALA A 82 0.06 -2.05 -8.61
CA ALA A 82 0.28 -2.72 -9.89
C ALA A 82 0.78 -4.18 -9.73
N ASN A 83 1.32 -4.54 -8.56
CA ASN A 83 1.81 -5.88 -8.30
C ASN A 83 0.68 -6.93 -8.27
N ARG A 84 0.73 -7.90 -9.20
CA ARG A 84 -0.27 -8.97 -9.32
C ARG A 84 -0.39 -9.81 -8.05
N GLY A 85 0.73 -10.14 -7.40
CA GLY A 85 0.77 -10.92 -6.15
C GLY A 85 0.08 -10.19 -4.98
N LEU A 86 0.21 -8.87 -4.91
CA LEU A 86 -0.48 -8.03 -3.92
C LEU A 86 -1.99 -8.01 -4.16
N ARG A 87 -2.41 -7.81 -5.42
CA ARG A 87 -3.84 -7.81 -5.79
C ARG A 87 -4.49 -9.13 -5.41
N GLU A 88 -3.86 -10.24 -5.77
CA GLU A 88 -4.39 -11.58 -5.50
C GLU A 88 -4.41 -11.90 -3.99
N THR A 89 -3.33 -11.59 -3.28
CA THR A 89 -3.26 -11.82 -1.84
C THR A 89 -4.28 -10.98 -1.07
N THR A 90 -4.47 -9.71 -1.46
CA THR A 90 -5.48 -8.83 -0.86
C THR A 90 -6.90 -9.32 -1.19
N ARG A 91 -7.18 -9.69 -2.44
CA ARG A 91 -8.49 -10.21 -2.86
C ARG A 91 -8.91 -11.42 -2.02
N ARG A 92 -8.02 -12.41 -1.91
CA ARG A 92 -8.26 -13.62 -1.11
C ARG A 92 -8.47 -13.32 0.37
N LEU A 93 -7.74 -12.37 0.94
CA LEU A 93 -7.90 -12.01 2.35
C LEU A 93 -9.17 -11.20 2.60
N ALA A 94 -9.49 -10.26 1.72
CA ALA A 94 -10.68 -9.42 1.83
C ALA A 94 -11.96 -10.26 1.73
N ALA A 95 -12.01 -11.22 0.81
CA ALA A 95 -13.13 -12.15 0.67
C ALA A 95 -13.40 -13.00 1.94
N LYS A 96 -12.36 -13.35 2.70
CA LYS A 96 -12.51 -14.09 3.97
C LYS A 96 -13.12 -13.27 5.11
N HIS A 97 -13.22 -11.96 4.92
CA HIS A 97 -13.67 -11.02 5.94
C HIS A 97 -14.83 -10.14 5.43
N ASP A 98 -15.48 -10.55 4.33
CA ASP A 98 -16.58 -9.82 3.71
C ASP A 98 -16.25 -8.34 3.38
N VAL A 99 -14.98 -8.09 3.05
CA VAL A 99 -14.50 -6.78 2.63
C VAL A 99 -14.48 -6.73 1.10
N ALA A 100 -15.24 -5.81 0.51
CA ALA A 100 -15.24 -5.56 -0.92
C ALA A 100 -13.95 -4.83 -1.34
N LEU A 101 -13.16 -5.45 -2.22
CA LEU A 101 -11.91 -4.89 -2.72
C LEU A 101 -12.12 -4.14 -4.04
N PHE A 102 -11.70 -2.88 -4.08
CA PHE A 102 -11.66 -2.05 -5.27
C PHE A 102 -10.20 -1.81 -5.67
N VAL A 103 -9.85 -2.20 -6.90
CA VAL A 103 -8.52 -1.96 -7.45
C VAL A 103 -8.68 -1.22 -8.77
N PRO A 104 -8.10 -0.02 -8.92
CA PRO A 104 -8.21 0.71 -10.16
C PRO A 104 -7.45 0.01 -11.30
N PRO A 105 -7.75 0.36 -12.57
CA PRO A 105 -6.95 -0.05 -13.72
C PRO A 105 -5.47 0.34 -13.52
N LEU A 106 -4.55 -0.42 -14.13
CA LEU A 106 -3.11 -0.20 -13.95
C LEU A 106 -2.67 1.22 -14.32
N ALA A 107 -3.22 1.77 -15.41
CA ALA A 107 -2.96 3.15 -15.85
C ALA A 107 -3.37 4.21 -14.81
N SER A 108 -4.24 3.86 -13.86
CA SER A 108 -4.74 4.73 -12.80
C SER A 108 -4.10 4.43 -11.44
N CYS A 109 -3.17 3.47 -11.35
CA CYS A 109 -2.47 3.15 -10.10
C CYS A 109 -1.26 4.05 -9.82
N THR A 110 -0.57 4.50 -10.87
CA THR A 110 0.58 5.40 -10.76
C THR A 110 0.15 6.86 -10.81
N ASP A 111 1.03 7.77 -10.38
CA ASP A 111 0.76 9.20 -10.40
C ASP A 111 0.46 9.67 -11.84
N ASN A 112 -0.68 10.35 -12.03
CA ASN A 112 -1.14 10.81 -13.33
C ASN A 112 -1.98 12.09 -13.22
N ALA A 113 -2.06 12.88 -14.29
CA ALA A 113 -2.83 14.13 -14.30
C ALA A 113 -4.34 13.91 -14.13
N ALA A 114 -4.88 12.76 -14.56
CA ALA A 114 -6.31 12.46 -14.47
C ALA A 114 -6.80 12.38 -13.01
N MET A 115 -5.98 11.86 -12.08
CA MET A 115 -6.33 11.83 -10.65
C MET A 115 -6.41 13.24 -10.05
N ILE A 116 -5.54 14.15 -10.51
CA ILE A 116 -5.52 15.55 -10.08
C ILE A 116 -6.73 16.30 -10.65
N ALA A 117 -7.02 16.12 -11.93
CA ALA A 117 -8.20 16.69 -12.58
C ALA A 117 -9.50 16.23 -11.91
N TYR A 118 -9.63 14.93 -11.63
CA TYR A 118 -10.79 14.38 -10.95
C TYR A 118 -10.95 14.93 -9.52
N ALA A 119 -9.87 14.95 -8.73
CA ALA A 119 -9.89 15.54 -7.40
C ALA A 119 -10.24 17.03 -7.41
N GLY A 120 -9.67 17.79 -8.36
CA GLY A 120 -9.96 19.21 -8.56
C GLY A 120 -11.42 19.46 -8.93
N ALA A 121 -11.97 18.68 -9.86
CA ALA A 121 -13.38 18.77 -10.25
C ALA A 121 -14.33 18.49 -9.06
N LEU A 122 -14.03 17.48 -8.24
CA LEU A 122 -14.81 17.19 -7.03
C LEU A 122 -14.73 18.33 -6.00
N ARG A 123 -13.54 18.92 -5.77
CA ARG A 123 -13.36 20.05 -4.85
C ARG A 123 -14.09 21.30 -5.36
N LEU A 124 -13.98 21.60 -6.65
CA LEU A 124 -14.67 22.72 -7.30
C LEU A 124 -16.20 22.55 -7.22
N ALA A 125 -16.72 21.35 -7.50
CA ALA A 125 -18.14 21.03 -7.36
C ALA A 125 -18.62 21.13 -5.90
N ALA A 126 -17.74 20.83 -4.95
CA ALA A 126 -17.99 21.09 -3.54
C ALA A 126 -17.88 22.59 -3.18
N GLY A 127 -17.55 23.48 -4.10
CA GLY A 127 -17.42 24.92 -3.85
C GLY A 127 -16.10 25.32 -3.19
N GLU A 128 -15.13 24.42 -3.09
CA GLU A 128 -13.77 24.76 -2.67
C GLU A 128 -13.05 25.51 -3.81
N ARG A 129 -12.38 26.61 -3.47
CA ARG A 129 -11.59 27.42 -4.39
C ARG A 129 -10.36 27.95 -3.66
N ASP A 130 -9.22 27.89 -4.32
CA ASP A 130 -7.99 28.52 -3.86
C ASP A 130 -7.86 29.89 -4.57
N ASP A 131 -7.25 30.87 -3.90
CA ASP A 131 -6.98 32.19 -4.49
C ASP A 131 -5.61 32.21 -5.21
N LEU A 132 -5.22 33.39 -5.70
CA LEU A 132 -3.95 33.56 -6.42
C LEU A 132 -2.71 33.49 -5.52
N THR A 133 -2.88 33.33 -4.20
CA THR A 133 -1.76 33.15 -3.25
C THR A 133 -1.37 31.69 -3.07
N LEU A 134 -2.08 30.75 -3.71
CA LEU A 134 -1.78 29.32 -3.66
C LEU A 134 -0.32 29.03 -4.01
N SER A 135 0.33 28.22 -3.16
CA SER A 135 1.73 27.84 -3.32
C SER A 135 1.94 26.34 -3.20
N ALA A 136 3.09 25.87 -3.68
CA ALA A 136 3.49 24.48 -3.59
C ALA A 136 4.18 24.18 -2.26
N TYR A 137 3.81 23.06 -1.63
CA TYR A 137 4.44 22.59 -0.40
C TYR A 137 5.00 21.19 -0.59
N SER A 138 6.27 20.99 -0.21
CA SER A 138 6.88 19.65 -0.16
C SER A 138 6.28 18.76 0.93
N ARG A 139 5.63 19.39 1.93
CA ARG A 139 4.82 18.74 2.95
C ARG A 139 3.58 19.59 3.17
N SER A 140 2.40 19.06 2.85
CA SER A 140 1.16 19.79 3.02
C SER A 140 0.97 20.19 4.50
N PRO A 141 0.79 21.49 4.81
CA PRO A 141 0.64 21.97 6.18
C PRO A 141 -0.65 21.46 6.86
N ASP A 142 -1.69 21.17 6.07
CA ASP A 142 -2.98 20.67 6.55
C ASP A 142 -3.01 19.16 6.80
N VAL A 143 -2.05 18.42 6.23
CA VAL A 143 -1.91 16.97 6.44
C VAL A 143 -0.93 16.72 7.59
N ARG A 144 -1.43 16.76 8.83
CA ARG A 144 -0.65 16.26 9.97
C ARG A 144 -0.51 14.73 9.86
N ARG A 145 0.70 14.19 10.10
CA ARG A 145 0.99 12.73 10.04
C ARG A 145 -0.16 11.91 10.66
N GLY A 146 -0.80 11.07 9.84
CA GLY A 146 -1.81 10.12 10.29
C GLY A 146 -3.19 10.68 10.64
N LYS A 147 -3.45 11.97 10.42
CA LYS A 147 -4.78 12.58 10.61
C LYS A 147 -5.25 13.18 9.30
N PHE A 148 -6.21 12.50 8.64
CA PHE A 148 -7.01 13.16 7.62
C PHE A 148 -7.85 14.23 8.33
N PRO A 149 -7.89 15.48 7.82
CA PRO A 149 -8.80 16.48 8.36
C PRO A 149 -10.21 15.89 8.37
N LYS A 150 -10.91 16.02 9.51
CA LYS A 150 -12.32 15.61 9.58
C LYS A 150 -13.03 16.32 8.44
N ARG A 151 -13.70 15.54 7.58
CA ARG A 151 -14.56 16.09 6.53
C ARG A 151 -15.44 17.13 7.21
N ARG A 152 -15.36 18.40 6.80
CA ARG A 152 -16.28 19.43 7.28
C ARG A 152 -17.67 18.94 6.92
N THR A 153 -18.40 18.40 7.89
CA THR A 153 -19.83 18.11 7.74
C THR A 153 -20.48 19.46 7.49
N ARG A 154 -20.99 19.67 6.28
CA ARG A 154 -21.85 20.82 6.02
C ARG A 154 -23.14 20.66 6.84
N PRO A 155 -23.69 21.76 7.37
CA PRO A 155 -25.08 21.77 7.82
C PRO A 155 -26.03 21.45 6.66
#